data_AF-A0A3C0X3K3-F1
#
_entry.id   AF-A0A3C0X3K3-F1
#
_cell.length_a   1.000
_cell.length_b   1.000
_cell.length_c   1.000
_cell.angle_alpha   90.00
_cell.angle_beta   90.00
_cell.angle_gamma   90.00
#
_symmetry.space_group_name_H-M   'P 1'
#
loop_
_entity.id
_entity.type
_entity.pdbx_description
1 polymer ?
#
loop_
_entity_poly.entity_id
_entity_poly.type
_entity_poly.pdbx_seq_one_letter_code
_entity_poly.pdbx_strand_id
1 'polypeptide(L)'
;EFEKADRFKMNIVNCAMLGAFILSMPERPDTERLTVYYANSMMTKPMKWFCRKSGKNKFTERDIAGMKATAALKAADRNPYSWNMEYHEYPDGSGYEGRFTKCGICVLMKKLGLYDLTPALCRLDYTMSEAGGATDFVREYTLASGGPYCDCGYKKKNGSPRT
;
A
#
# COMPACT_ATOMS: atom_id res chain seq x y z
N GLU A 1 -0.43 12.25 -16.95
CA GLU A 1 -1.56 12.66 -16.07
C GLU A 1 -2.14 11.41 -15.40
N PHE A 2 -2.79 11.55 -14.24
CA PHE A 2 -3.47 10.43 -13.59
C PHE A 2 -4.88 10.27 -14.14
N GLU A 3 -5.25 9.05 -14.53
CA GLU A 3 -6.60 8.74 -14.96
C GLU A 3 -7.59 8.93 -13.80
N LYS A 4 -8.84 9.32 -14.10
CA LYS A 4 -9.85 9.60 -13.07
C LYS A 4 -10.13 8.39 -12.15
N ALA A 5 -10.02 7.18 -12.68
CA ALA A 5 -10.19 5.93 -11.93
C ALA A 5 -8.94 5.52 -11.14
N ASP A 6 -7.79 6.15 -11.38
CA ASP A 6 -6.53 5.80 -10.74
C ASP A 6 -6.46 6.35 -9.31
N ARG A 7 -6.79 5.48 -8.37
CA ARG A 7 -6.75 5.78 -6.93
C ARG A 7 -5.32 5.93 -6.39
N PHE A 8 -4.30 5.54 -7.15
CA PHE A 8 -2.91 5.65 -6.70
C PHE A 8 -2.44 7.10 -6.56
N LYS A 9 -3.14 8.06 -7.18
CA LYS A 9 -2.84 9.50 -7.09
C LYS A 9 -2.66 9.97 -5.63
N MET A 10 -3.45 9.47 -4.68
CA MET A 10 -3.30 9.84 -3.27
C MET A 10 -2.01 9.32 -2.65
N ASN A 11 -1.60 8.08 -3.00
CA ASN A 11 -0.37 7.47 -2.49
C ASN A 11 0.87 8.20 -3.01
N ILE A 12 0.90 8.52 -4.30
CA ILE A 12 2.06 9.18 -4.91
C ILE A 12 2.22 10.63 -4.46
N VAL A 13 1.13 11.37 -4.26
CA VAL A 13 1.19 12.75 -3.74
C VAL A 13 1.74 12.74 -2.32
N ASN A 14 1.29 11.81 -1.48
CA ASN A 14 1.83 11.66 -0.12
C ASN A 14 3.32 11.28 -0.15
N CYS A 15 3.73 10.34 -1.01
CA CYS A 15 5.13 10.01 -1.22
C CYS A 15 5.96 11.23 -1.65
N ALA A 16 5.44 12.07 -2.54
CA ALA A 16 6.12 13.30 -2.97
C ALA A 16 6.27 14.30 -1.84
N MET A 17 5.21 14.49 -1.02
CA MET A 17 5.25 15.38 0.15
C MET A 17 6.26 14.88 1.19
N LEU A 18 6.27 13.58 1.50
CA LEU A 18 7.25 12.99 2.41
C LEU A 18 8.67 13.13 1.87
N GLY A 19 8.88 12.87 0.57
CA GLY A 19 10.17 13.04 -0.08
C GLY A 19 10.67 14.48 -0.03
N ALA A 20 9.81 15.46 -0.31
CA ALA A 20 10.13 16.87 -0.18
C ALA A 20 10.53 17.26 1.24
N PHE A 21 9.80 16.75 2.24
CA PHE A 21 10.14 16.96 3.65
C PHE A 21 11.52 16.39 3.98
N ILE A 22 11.81 15.13 3.63
CA ILE A 22 13.11 14.48 3.87
C ILE A 22 14.25 15.27 3.21
N LEU A 23 14.08 15.71 1.96
CA LEU A 23 15.08 16.48 1.23
C LEU A 23 15.34 17.86 1.82
N SER A 24 14.41 18.40 2.61
CA SER A 24 14.57 19.68 3.31
C SER A 24 15.21 19.54 4.70
N MET A 25 15.38 18.31 5.20
CA MET A 25 15.96 18.08 6.52
C MET A 25 17.48 18.29 6.50
N PRO A 26 18.07 18.92 7.53
CA PRO A 26 19.52 19.05 7.65
C PRO A 26 20.21 17.69 7.85
N GLU A 27 19.52 16.76 8.49
CA GLU A 27 19.95 15.38 8.69
C GLU A 27 18.86 14.44 8.19
N ARG A 28 19.22 13.57 7.26
CA ARG A 28 18.31 12.57 6.68
C ARG A 28 18.02 11.47 7.71
N PRO A 29 16.76 11.02 7.87
CA PRO A 29 16.46 9.89 8.74
C PRO A 29 16.95 8.58 8.12
N ASP A 30 17.29 7.62 8.98
CA ASP A 30 17.37 6.21 8.57
C ASP A 30 15.96 5.61 8.37
N THR A 31 15.93 4.39 7.84
CA THR A 31 14.69 3.69 7.51
C THR A 31 13.85 3.37 8.76
N GLU A 32 14.46 3.11 9.92
CA GLU A 32 13.74 2.76 11.15
C GLU A 32 13.03 3.99 11.73
N ARG A 33 13.77 5.09 11.91
CA ARG A 33 13.23 6.38 12.37
C ARG A 33 12.12 6.86 11.45
N LEU A 34 12.31 6.75 10.13
CA LEU A 34 11.29 7.15 9.18
C LEU A 34 10.05 6.23 9.25
N THR A 35 10.23 4.92 9.45
CA THR A 35 9.10 3.98 9.58
C THR A 35 8.20 4.36 10.74
N VAL A 36 8.78 4.61 11.91
CA VAL A 36 8.03 5.01 13.11
C VAL A 36 7.36 6.36 12.91
N TYR A 37 8.11 7.35 12.42
CA TYR A 37 7.58 8.69 12.16
C TYR A 37 6.40 8.65 11.18
N TYR A 38 6.57 7.96 10.05
CA TYR A 38 5.57 7.93 8.99
C TYR A 38 4.29 7.22 9.45
N ALA A 39 4.41 6.08 10.14
CA ALA A 39 3.27 5.40 10.72
C ALA A 39 2.50 6.30 11.71
N ASN A 40 3.20 6.99 12.61
CA ASN A 40 2.58 7.89 13.60
C ASN A 40 1.90 9.10 12.95
N SER A 41 2.53 9.73 11.96
CA SER A 41 1.99 10.88 11.23
C SER A 41 0.76 10.49 10.39
N MET A 42 0.78 9.30 9.79
CA MET A 42 -0.31 8.83 8.94
C MET A 42 -1.52 8.33 9.75
N MET A 43 -1.29 7.72 10.91
CA MET A 43 -2.35 7.08 11.71
C MET A 43 -3.02 8.03 12.70
N THR A 44 -3.52 9.15 12.19
CA THR A 44 -4.35 10.09 12.96
C THR A 44 -5.67 9.42 13.43
N LYS A 45 -6.35 10.01 14.43
CA LYS A 45 -7.66 9.49 14.91
C LYS A 45 -8.68 9.31 13.77
N PRO A 46 -8.85 10.27 12.83
CA PRO A 46 -9.72 10.09 11.67
C PRO A 46 -9.25 8.97 10.74
N MET A 47 -7.95 8.86 10.46
CA MET A 47 -7.43 7.79 9.60
C MET A 47 -7.67 6.41 10.21
N LYS A 48 -7.42 6.23 11.51
CA LYS A 48 -7.71 4.98 12.22
C LYS A 48 -9.20 4.63 12.15
N TRP A 49 -10.09 5.60 12.27
CA TRP A 49 -11.53 5.39 12.10
C TRP A 49 -11.89 4.97 10.66
N PHE A 50 -11.29 5.62 9.66
CA PHE A 50 -11.45 5.25 8.26
C PHE A 50 -10.95 3.83 7.98
N CYS A 51 -9.77 3.46 8.48
CA CYS A 51 -9.23 2.10 8.38
C CYS A 51 -10.22 1.07 8.96
N ARG A 52 -10.76 1.30 10.16
CA ARG A 52 -11.78 0.40 10.77
C ARG A 52 -13.04 0.28 9.91
N LYS A 53 -13.53 1.38 9.32
CA LYS A 53 -14.71 1.35 8.45
C LYS A 53 -14.41 0.60 7.14
N SER A 54 -13.22 0.79 6.57
CA SER A 54 -12.74 0.07 5.39
C SER A 54 -12.59 -1.43 5.67
N GLY A 55 -12.03 -1.78 6.83
CA GLY A 55 -11.88 -3.17 7.29
C GLY A 55 -13.20 -3.94 7.33
N LYS A 56 -14.29 -3.30 7.79
CA LYS A 56 -15.64 -3.91 7.77
C LYS A 56 -16.17 -4.27 6.38
N ASN A 57 -15.64 -3.65 5.32
CA ASN A 57 -16.02 -3.94 3.94
C ASN A 57 -15.09 -4.98 3.30
N LYS A 58 -14.00 -5.40 3.95
CA LYS A 58 -13.07 -6.37 3.35
C LYS A 58 -13.74 -7.71 3.09
N PHE A 59 -13.34 -8.32 1.98
CA PHE A 59 -13.87 -9.60 1.49
C PHE A 59 -15.34 -9.59 1.02
N THR A 60 -16.03 -8.44 1.09
CA THR A 60 -17.34 -8.30 0.44
C THR A 60 -17.19 -8.34 -1.09
N GLU A 61 -18.28 -8.67 -1.79
CA GLU A 61 -18.31 -8.62 -3.26
C GLU A 61 -17.85 -7.26 -3.81
N ARG A 62 -18.21 -6.17 -3.13
CA ARG A 62 -17.79 -4.81 -3.49
C ARG A 62 -16.29 -4.61 -3.37
N ASP A 63 -15.66 -5.13 -2.31
CA ASP A 63 -14.20 -5.06 -2.14
C ASP A 63 -13.49 -5.86 -3.24
N ILE A 64 -13.92 -7.10 -3.45
CA ILE A 64 -13.35 -7.99 -4.46
C ILE A 64 -13.50 -7.39 -5.87
N ALA A 65 -14.69 -6.88 -6.21
CA ALA A 65 -14.92 -6.19 -7.48
C ALA A 65 -14.02 -4.96 -7.64
N GLY A 66 -13.81 -4.19 -6.56
CA GLY A 66 -12.89 -3.05 -6.56
C GLY A 66 -11.43 -3.45 -6.78
N MET A 67 -10.97 -4.54 -6.17
CA MET A 67 -9.63 -5.07 -6.37
C MET A 67 -9.42 -5.58 -7.80
N LYS A 68 -10.38 -6.33 -8.35
CA LYS A 68 -10.36 -6.80 -9.75
C LYS A 68 -10.38 -5.64 -10.75
N ALA A 69 -11.19 -4.61 -10.51
CA ALA A 69 -11.21 -3.41 -11.33
C ALA A 69 -9.86 -2.65 -11.30
N THR A 70 -9.24 -2.56 -10.11
CA THR A 70 -7.89 -1.96 -9.97
C THR A 70 -6.84 -2.77 -10.74
N ALA A 71 -6.91 -4.11 -10.69
CA ALA A 71 -6.02 -4.99 -11.46
C ALA A 71 -6.21 -4.83 -12.98
N ALA A 72 -7.47 -4.73 -13.44
CA ALA A 72 -7.79 -4.55 -14.85
C ALA A 72 -7.35 -3.18 -15.39
N LEU A 73 -7.34 -2.14 -14.54
CA LEU A 73 -6.97 -0.78 -14.98
C LEU A 73 -5.55 -0.74 -15.54
N LYS A 74 -4.55 -1.34 -14.88
CA LYS A 74 -3.14 -1.30 -15.29
C LYS A 74 -2.62 0.12 -15.60
N ALA A 75 -2.89 1.07 -14.69
CA ALA A 75 -2.55 2.49 -14.88
C ALA A 75 -1.05 2.75 -15.09
N ALA A 76 -0.17 1.90 -14.55
CA ALA A 76 1.27 2.06 -14.74
C ALA A 76 1.78 1.73 -16.15
N ASP A 77 0.94 1.22 -17.05
CA ASP A 77 1.27 1.10 -18.47
C ASP A 77 1.24 2.46 -19.19
N ARG A 78 0.46 3.41 -18.65
CA ARG A 78 0.27 4.75 -19.20
C ARG A 78 0.93 5.84 -18.38
N ASN A 79 1.11 5.61 -17.07
CA ASN A 79 1.77 6.55 -16.17
C ASN A 79 2.76 5.82 -15.23
N PRO A 80 4.09 5.97 -15.38
CA PRO A 80 5.07 5.25 -14.59
C PRO A 80 5.02 5.58 -13.08
N TYR A 81 4.35 6.67 -12.70
CA TYR A 81 4.11 7.04 -11.31
C TYR A 81 2.85 6.41 -10.71
N SER A 82 2.22 5.46 -11.40
CA SER A 82 1.10 4.65 -10.90
C SER A 82 1.51 3.21 -10.55
N TRP A 83 0.55 2.32 -10.32
CA TRP A 83 0.76 0.90 -10.06
C TRP A 83 0.15 -0.02 -11.12
N ASN A 84 0.64 -1.25 -11.18
CA ASN A 84 -0.07 -2.38 -11.77
C ASN A 84 -0.12 -3.48 -10.73
N MET A 85 -1.29 -4.11 -10.58
CA MET A 85 -1.47 -5.27 -9.72
C MET A 85 -2.21 -6.40 -10.41
N GLU A 86 -2.02 -7.60 -9.88
CA GLU A 86 -2.87 -8.76 -10.12
C GLU A 86 -3.61 -9.12 -8.85
N TYR A 87 -4.82 -9.65 -9.00
CA TYR A 87 -5.63 -10.13 -7.90
C TYR A 87 -5.58 -11.66 -7.86
N HIS A 88 -5.16 -12.22 -6.73
CA HIS A 88 -5.05 -13.66 -6.50
C HIS A 88 -5.86 -14.04 -5.27
N GLU A 89 -6.87 -14.87 -5.41
CA GLU A 89 -7.62 -15.40 -4.28
C GLU A 89 -6.89 -16.60 -3.66
N TYR A 90 -6.88 -16.72 -2.34
CA TYR A 90 -6.29 -17.88 -1.70
C TYR A 90 -7.21 -19.11 -1.88
N PRO A 91 -6.70 -20.26 -2.37
CA PRO A 91 -7.54 -21.43 -2.67
C PRO A 91 -8.33 -21.99 -1.48
N ASP A 92 -7.85 -21.74 -0.26
CA ASP A 92 -8.49 -22.16 0.99
C ASP A 92 -9.60 -21.19 1.45
N GLY A 93 -9.90 -20.14 0.67
CA GLY A 93 -10.89 -19.12 1.00
C GLY A 93 -10.48 -18.21 2.17
N SER A 94 -9.22 -18.28 2.62
CA SER A 94 -8.70 -17.51 3.75
C SER A 94 -8.55 -16.01 3.43
N GLY A 95 -8.64 -15.60 2.16
CA GLY A 95 -8.53 -14.21 1.75
C GLY A 95 -8.00 -14.07 0.33
N TYR A 96 -7.22 -13.02 0.08
CA TYR A 96 -6.62 -12.76 -1.22
C TYR A 96 -5.30 -12.00 -1.10
N GLU A 97 -4.59 -11.94 -2.22
CA GLU A 97 -3.34 -11.22 -2.40
C GLU A 97 -3.44 -10.26 -3.58
N GLY A 98 -2.95 -9.04 -3.38
CA GLY A 98 -2.63 -8.14 -4.49
C GLY A 98 -1.15 -8.24 -4.83
N ARG A 99 -0.80 -8.72 -6.03
CA ARG A 99 0.60 -8.77 -6.50
C ARG A 99 0.93 -7.58 -7.36
N PHE A 100 1.77 -6.67 -6.87
CA PHE A 100 2.15 -5.46 -7.57
C PHE A 100 3.46 -5.65 -8.32
N THR A 101 3.44 -5.47 -9.65
CA THR A 101 4.62 -5.62 -10.53
C THR A 101 5.18 -4.26 -10.99
N LYS A 102 4.39 -3.19 -10.86
CA LYS A 102 4.83 -1.79 -11.04
C LYS A 102 4.40 -0.95 -9.85
N CYS A 103 5.27 -0.06 -9.40
CA CYS A 103 5.03 0.78 -8.23
C CYS A 103 5.60 2.19 -8.44
N GLY A 104 4.70 3.17 -8.54
CA GLY A 104 5.07 4.57 -8.73
C GLY A 104 5.84 5.18 -7.56
N ILE A 105 5.64 4.69 -6.34
CA ILE A 105 6.45 5.07 -5.17
C ILE A 105 7.91 4.67 -5.41
N CYS A 106 8.18 3.45 -5.88
CA CYS A 106 9.54 3.02 -6.20
C CYS A 106 10.16 3.90 -7.30
N VAL A 107 9.39 4.24 -8.34
CA VAL A 107 9.86 5.12 -9.43
C VAL A 107 10.20 6.51 -8.90
N LEU A 108 9.32 7.12 -8.08
CA LEU A 108 9.54 8.44 -7.52
C LEU A 108 10.71 8.47 -6.54
N MET A 109 10.78 7.53 -5.60
CA MET A 109 11.86 7.48 -4.60
C MET A 109 13.23 7.25 -5.25
N LYS A 110 13.32 6.48 -6.35
CA LYS A 110 14.55 6.41 -7.16
C LYS A 110 14.92 7.75 -7.76
N LYS A 111 13.96 8.44 -8.38
CA LYS A 111 14.17 9.76 -9.00
C LYS A 111 14.64 10.81 -7.99
N LEU A 112 14.17 10.72 -6.74
CA LEU A 112 14.54 11.63 -5.66
C LEU A 112 15.85 11.24 -4.94
N GLY A 113 16.49 10.11 -5.28
CA GLY A 113 17.67 9.62 -4.55
C GLY A 113 17.36 9.12 -3.12
N LEU A 114 16.10 8.72 -2.88
CA LEU A 114 15.59 8.28 -1.58
C LEU A 114 15.22 6.80 -1.55
N TYR A 115 15.64 6.00 -2.53
CA TYR A 115 15.11 4.65 -2.71
C TYR A 115 15.36 3.72 -1.52
N ASP A 116 16.48 3.88 -0.82
CA ASP A 116 16.82 3.17 0.42
C ASP A 116 15.80 3.37 1.56
N LEU A 117 15.01 4.45 1.52
CA LEU A 117 13.95 4.74 2.49
C LEU A 117 12.57 4.19 2.08
N THR A 118 12.43 3.68 0.84
CA THR A 118 11.17 3.11 0.35
C THR A 118 10.57 2.03 1.27
N PRO A 119 11.36 1.13 1.91
CA PRO A 119 10.81 0.16 2.85
C PRO A 119 10.01 0.77 4.00
N ALA A 120 10.34 1.98 4.45
CA ALA A 120 9.58 2.67 5.49
C ALA A 120 8.14 2.99 5.05
N LEU A 121 7.96 3.38 3.78
CA LEU A 121 6.64 3.61 3.20
C LEU A 121 5.88 2.30 3.02
N CYS A 122 6.55 1.23 2.57
CA CYS A 122 5.95 -0.09 2.40
C CYS A 122 5.45 -0.68 3.73
N ARG A 123 6.11 -0.38 4.85
CA ARG A 123 5.69 -0.86 6.18
C ARG A 123 4.37 -0.25 6.66
N LEU A 124 3.95 0.89 6.13
CA LEU A 124 2.66 1.51 6.46
C LEU A 124 1.47 0.57 6.20
N ASP A 125 1.58 -0.33 5.22
CA ASP A 125 0.53 -1.31 4.90
C ASP A 125 0.17 -2.20 6.09
N TYR A 126 1.18 -2.62 6.89
CA TYR A 126 0.97 -3.38 8.11
C TYR A 126 0.16 -2.59 9.12
N THR A 127 0.56 -1.34 9.37
CA THR A 127 -0.12 -0.45 10.32
C THR A 127 -1.56 -0.15 9.89
N MET A 128 -1.80 0.07 8.60
CA MET A 128 -3.14 0.29 8.06
C MET A 128 -4.02 -0.95 8.17
N SER A 129 -3.48 -2.14 7.88
CA SER A 129 -4.19 -3.41 8.03
C SER A 129 -4.56 -3.68 9.48
N GLU A 130 -3.60 -3.50 10.40
CA GLU A 130 -3.83 -3.67 11.84
C GLU A 130 -4.92 -2.71 12.33
N ALA A 131 -4.86 -1.43 11.96
CA ALA A 131 -5.88 -0.46 12.29
C ALA A 131 -7.26 -0.81 11.69
N GLY A 132 -7.29 -1.50 10.55
CA GLY A 132 -8.51 -2.00 9.92
C GLY A 132 -9.16 -3.16 10.68
N GLY A 133 -8.37 -4.01 11.33
CA GLY A 133 -8.83 -5.05 12.24
C GLY A 133 -9.48 -6.28 11.59
N ALA A 134 -9.67 -6.31 10.27
CA ALA A 134 -10.28 -7.42 9.54
C ALA A 134 -9.28 -8.47 9.03
N THR A 135 -7.99 -8.09 8.95
CA THR A 135 -7.00 -8.88 8.22
C THR A 135 -5.70 -9.06 9.00
N ASP A 136 -5.13 -10.25 8.88
CA ASP A 136 -3.73 -10.52 9.12
C ASP A 136 -2.98 -10.26 7.81
N PHE A 137 -2.19 -9.19 7.80
CA PHE A 137 -1.43 -8.80 6.62
C PHE A 137 -0.16 -9.64 6.53
N VAL A 138 0.05 -10.27 5.39
CA VAL A 138 1.23 -11.08 5.11
C VAL A 138 1.91 -10.57 3.86
N ARG A 139 3.24 -10.59 3.90
CA ARG A 139 4.09 -10.19 2.79
C ARG A 139 5.46 -10.83 2.92
N GLU A 140 5.92 -11.44 1.84
CA GLU A 140 7.24 -12.03 1.68
C GLU A 140 8.18 -11.07 0.95
N TYR A 141 7.68 -10.40 -0.10
CA TYR A 141 8.46 -9.59 -1.01
C TYR A 141 7.96 -8.15 -1.13
N THR A 142 8.90 -7.25 -1.43
CA THR A 142 8.58 -5.97 -2.05
C THR A 142 9.51 -5.74 -3.23
N LEU A 143 9.03 -5.00 -4.23
CA LEU A 143 9.90 -4.40 -5.24
C LEU A 143 10.98 -3.52 -4.60
N ALA A 144 10.69 -2.88 -3.46
CA ALA A 144 11.63 -2.03 -2.73
C ALA A 144 12.80 -2.82 -2.10
N SER A 145 12.58 -4.10 -1.76
CA SER A 145 13.58 -5.01 -1.21
C SER A 145 14.21 -5.94 -2.27
N GLY A 146 13.99 -5.66 -3.55
CA GLY A 146 14.53 -6.46 -4.67
C GLY A 146 13.74 -7.73 -4.99
N GLY A 147 12.55 -7.92 -4.42
CA GLY A 147 11.69 -9.04 -4.75
C GLY A 147 11.07 -8.93 -6.16
N PRO A 148 10.55 -10.03 -6.71
CA PRO A 148 9.99 -10.08 -8.07
C PRO A 148 8.69 -9.26 -8.21
N TYR A 149 7.99 -9.03 -7.10
CA TYR A 149 6.77 -8.23 -6.98
C TYR A 149 6.61 -7.77 -5.52
N CYS A 150 5.62 -6.91 -5.24
CA CYS A 150 5.11 -6.73 -3.88
C CYS A 150 3.87 -7.60 -3.69
N ASP A 151 3.87 -8.53 -2.76
CA ASP A 151 2.68 -9.24 -2.32
C ASP A 151 2.04 -8.49 -1.16
N CYS A 152 0.82 -8.02 -1.40
CA CYS A 152 -0.06 -7.50 -0.37
C CYS A 152 -1.08 -8.57 -0.02
N GLY A 153 -0.72 -9.48 0.87
CA GLY A 153 -1.56 -10.57 1.30
C GLY A 153 -2.50 -10.17 2.44
N TYR A 154 -3.79 -10.43 2.27
CA TYR A 154 -4.84 -10.12 3.24
C TYR A 154 -5.55 -11.41 3.64
N LYS A 155 -5.18 -11.98 4.79
CA LYS A 155 -5.85 -13.15 5.36
C LYS A 155 -6.92 -12.71 6.35
N LYS A 156 -8.09 -13.34 6.34
CA LYS A 156 -9.20 -13.09 7.27
C LYS A 156 -8.74 -13.37 8.71
N LYS A 157 -8.95 -12.42 9.62
CA LYS A 157 -8.77 -12.67 11.06
C LYS A 157 -9.87 -13.58 11.58
N ASN A 158 -9.51 -14.52 12.46
CA ASN A 158 -10.46 -15.38 13.16
C ASN A 158 -11.53 -14.53 13.88
N GLY A 159 -12.81 -14.74 13.55
CA GLY A 159 -13.95 -13.97 14.06
C GLY A 159 -14.45 -12.84 13.14
N SER A 160 -13.79 -12.59 12.00
CA SER A 160 -14.35 -11.73 10.95
C SER A 160 -15.62 -12.37 10.38
N PRO A 161 -16.72 -11.61 10.16
CA PRO A 161 -17.97 -12.18 9.66
C PRO A 161 -17.70 -12.95 8.37
N ARG A 162 -18.10 -14.22 8.35
CA ARG A 162 -18.13 -15.01 7.12
C ARG A 162 -19.19 -14.36 6.24
N THR A 163 -18.79 -14.00 5.02
CA THR A 163 -19.70 -13.59 3.95
C THR A 163 -20.75 -14.65 3.71
#